data_AF-A0A8J7TBI6-F1
#
_entry.id   AF-A0A8J7TBI6-F1
#
_cell.length_a   1.000
_cell.length_b   1.000
_cell.length_c   1.000
_cell.angle_alpha   90.00
_cell.angle_beta   90.00
_cell.angle_gamma   90.00
#
_symmetry.space_group_name_H-M   'P 1'
#
loop_
_entity.id
_entity.type
_entity.pdbx_description
1 polymer ?
#
loop_
_entity_poly.entity_id
_entity_poly.type
_entity_poly.pdbx_seq_one_letter_code
_entity_poly.pdbx_strand_id
1 'polypeptide(L)'
;MAHPQTYSPHITLGVLFEADTERRKLGLPHRVNFLGRTGAEPEYQHSVEVDLRGQLRTSCQMATFQLQDTLRDKLRPISISVTHSIKRARLSNVPSGQLGPLLPVLSTATSNTLQTEVNFLREGCGEDKICQSNLQLSYRFGTRPAPADAFAPLPRDDDDMQVFSLSNQKAVALEVKVTNLPSDPRRPQDDGDDAHAAQLLVALPDTLSYSGFRGPQDKQLVCQANQNGSRAECELGNPLKRGAELTFYLILSTSGITIETTDLSVTLQLATISEQPDLKPIKARAKVVIELPLSVTGVARPHQLFFSGAVRGESAMTSLEDVGSPVEYEFTVTNPGQSLQTLGSAFLNVMWPHELANGKWLLYPTSMQFKGHPNTRCTASEPLDVLGLNRNSHSQAAQHSSSHSRKGRSHPEEQDRILTQSILGRTTPAVAASERKKSLTLDCLLGSARCMLIQCPLHSFAGSATLKVQARLWNSTFLEEFPSVSDLELLVRANITVKSTIKHLMLRDAASEIPLRIYPEHGISDQYGIPWWIILIAVLAGILVLALLVCLLWKCGFFQRSERRPQYETEYYRAHLQVQPSEAEKQAADLH
;
A
#
# COMPACT_ATOMS: atom_id res chain seq x y z
N MET A 1 -46.95 -7.30 -82.42
CA MET A 1 -46.41 -6.10 -81.76
C MET A 1 -47.22 -5.85 -80.49
N ALA A 2 -46.63 -6.04 -79.30
CA ALA A 2 -47.37 -5.98 -78.02
C ALA A 2 -47.63 -4.55 -77.49
N HIS A 3 -47.40 -3.53 -78.31
CA HIS A 3 -47.51 -2.11 -77.92
C HIS A 3 -48.28 -1.35 -79.01
N PRO A 4 -49.62 -1.48 -79.10
CA PRO A 4 -50.42 -0.68 -80.02
C PRO A 4 -50.26 0.80 -79.63
N GLN A 5 -49.98 1.70 -80.58
CA GLN A 5 -49.92 3.15 -80.28
C GLN A 5 -51.25 3.73 -79.75
N THR A 6 -52.34 2.99 -79.94
CA THR A 6 -53.69 3.33 -79.46
C THR A 6 -53.96 2.84 -78.02
N TYR A 7 -53.09 2.03 -77.43
CA TYR A 7 -53.27 1.49 -76.08
C TYR A 7 -52.69 2.43 -75.02
N SER A 8 -53.53 3.29 -74.45
CA SER A 8 -53.15 4.29 -73.44
C SER A 8 -54.04 4.20 -72.19
N PRO A 9 -53.91 3.13 -71.37
CA PRO A 9 -54.71 2.96 -70.15
C PRO A 9 -54.37 4.03 -69.10
N HIS A 10 -55.37 4.43 -68.33
CA HIS A 10 -55.17 5.21 -67.10
C HIS A 10 -54.79 4.25 -65.96
N ILE A 11 -53.63 4.46 -65.35
CA ILE A 11 -53.11 3.57 -64.31
C ILE A 11 -52.81 4.39 -63.06
N THR A 12 -53.28 3.93 -61.91
CA THR A 12 -52.87 4.46 -60.60
C THR A 12 -51.78 3.55 -60.03
N LEU A 13 -50.62 4.12 -59.74
CA LEU A 13 -49.52 3.44 -59.07
C LEU A 13 -49.58 3.73 -57.57
N GLY A 14 -49.43 2.71 -56.74
CA GLY A 14 -49.05 2.85 -55.33
C GLY A 14 -47.53 2.86 -55.23
N VAL A 15 -46.97 3.97 -54.78
CA VAL A 15 -45.53 4.16 -54.59
C VAL A 15 -45.24 4.17 -53.10
N LEU A 16 -44.36 3.28 -52.65
CA LEU A 16 -43.91 3.16 -51.26
C LEU A 16 -42.47 3.65 -51.18
N PHE A 17 -42.24 4.68 -50.37
CA PHE A 17 -40.92 5.13 -49.95
C PHE A 17 -40.57 4.46 -48.62
N GLU A 18 -39.38 3.87 -48.53
CA GLU A 18 -38.83 3.38 -47.27
C GLU A 18 -37.40 3.89 -47.07
N ALA A 19 -37.07 4.26 -45.84
CA ALA A 19 -35.74 4.68 -45.44
C ALA A 19 -35.04 3.63 -44.56
N ASP A 20 -33.70 3.66 -44.56
CA ASP A 20 -32.82 2.79 -43.79
C ASP A 20 -33.10 1.29 -43.99
N THR A 21 -33.55 0.89 -45.18
CA THR A 21 -33.96 -0.49 -45.48
C THR A 21 -32.83 -1.49 -45.21
N GLU A 22 -31.61 -1.22 -45.67
CA GLU A 22 -30.45 -2.09 -45.41
C GLU A 22 -30.02 -2.08 -43.94
N ARG A 23 -30.10 -0.91 -43.28
CA ARG A 23 -29.79 -0.76 -41.85
C ARG A 23 -30.75 -1.57 -40.97
N ARG A 24 -32.05 -1.55 -41.30
CA ARG A 24 -33.08 -2.31 -40.58
C ARG A 24 -32.93 -3.82 -40.76
N LYS A 25 -32.44 -4.29 -41.92
CA LYS A 25 -32.10 -5.71 -42.13
C LYS A 25 -30.98 -6.19 -41.20
N LEU A 26 -30.09 -5.30 -40.77
CA LEU A 26 -29.05 -5.56 -39.76
C LEU A 26 -29.56 -5.48 -38.31
N GLY A 27 -30.87 -5.27 -38.09
CA GLY A 27 -31.47 -5.14 -36.76
C GLY A 27 -31.24 -3.79 -36.09
N LEU A 28 -30.74 -2.79 -36.81
CA LEU A 28 -30.46 -1.45 -36.28
C LEU A 28 -31.68 -0.52 -36.41
N PRO A 29 -31.85 0.45 -35.48
CA PRO A 29 -32.98 1.38 -35.51
C PRO A 29 -32.90 2.34 -36.70
N HIS A 30 -34.06 2.75 -37.22
CA HIS A 30 -34.17 3.77 -38.26
C HIS A 30 -33.72 5.15 -37.74
N ARG A 31 -33.21 5.99 -38.64
CA ARG A 31 -32.67 7.32 -38.31
C ARG A 31 -33.52 8.47 -38.82
N VAL A 32 -34.63 8.14 -39.49
CA VAL A 32 -35.37 9.05 -40.34
C VAL A 32 -36.87 8.92 -40.10
N ASN A 33 -37.57 10.05 -40.08
CA ASN A 33 -39.03 10.12 -40.02
C ASN A 33 -39.58 10.83 -41.26
N PHE A 34 -40.45 10.18 -42.03
CA PHE A 34 -41.12 10.80 -43.18
C PHE A 34 -42.18 11.80 -42.72
N LEU A 35 -42.15 12.99 -43.33
CA LEU A 35 -43.15 14.04 -43.11
C LEU A 35 -44.39 13.75 -43.96
N GLY A 36 -45.58 13.98 -43.41
CA GLY A 36 -46.84 13.76 -44.13
C GLY A 36 -47.30 12.29 -44.21
N ARG A 37 -46.70 11.39 -43.42
CA ARG A 37 -47.15 9.99 -43.27
C ARG A 37 -48.55 9.90 -42.68
N THR A 38 -49.28 8.85 -43.04
CA THR A 38 -50.54 8.53 -42.37
C THR A 38 -50.25 7.92 -40.99
N GLY A 39 -51.16 8.10 -40.02
CA GLY A 39 -50.95 7.61 -38.65
C GLY A 39 -50.81 6.08 -38.52
N ALA A 40 -51.21 5.33 -39.55
CA ALA A 40 -51.08 3.88 -39.62
C ALA A 40 -49.71 3.41 -40.17
N GLU A 41 -48.95 4.29 -40.80
CA GLU A 41 -47.64 3.97 -41.37
C GLU A 41 -46.53 4.14 -40.32
N PRO A 42 -45.52 3.24 -40.32
CA PRO A 42 -44.34 3.43 -39.49
C PRO A 42 -43.56 4.66 -39.93
N GLU A 43 -42.81 5.27 -39.01
CA GLU A 43 -42.08 6.54 -39.22
C GLU A 43 -41.13 6.53 -40.42
N TYR A 44 -40.56 5.36 -40.73
CA TYR A 44 -39.61 5.17 -41.82
C TYR A 44 -40.27 4.83 -43.17
N GLN A 45 -41.60 4.87 -43.28
CA GLN A 45 -42.35 4.62 -44.52
C GLN A 45 -43.27 5.78 -44.88
N HIS A 46 -43.48 5.95 -46.18
CA HIS A 46 -44.48 6.86 -46.72
C HIS A 46 -45.04 6.32 -48.03
N SER A 47 -46.36 6.14 -48.11
CA SER A 47 -47.04 5.70 -49.33
C SER A 47 -47.73 6.87 -50.02
N VAL A 48 -47.60 6.93 -51.35
CA VAL A 48 -48.24 7.95 -52.19
C VAL A 48 -48.84 7.29 -53.43
N GLU A 49 -49.97 7.82 -53.88
CA GLU A 49 -50.61 7.40 -55.13
C GLU A 49 -50.22 8.33 -56.28
N VAL A 50 -49.92 7.74 -57.44
CA VAL A 50 -49.52 8.45 -58.65
C VAL A 50 -50.40 8.03 -59.81
N ASP A 51 -51.16 8.98 -60.36
CA ASP A 51 -52.01 8.75 -61.51
C ASP A 51 -51.27 9.02 -62.82
N LEU A 52 -51.13 7.97 -63.64
CA LEU A 52 -50.57 8.04 -64.99
C LEU A 52 -51.71 8.14 -66.00
N ARG A 53 -51.87 9.34 -66.59
CA ARG A 53 -52.98 9.68 -67.49
C ARG A 53 -52.80 9.20 -68.94
N GLY A 54 -51.87 8.28 -69.19
CA GLY A 54 -51.65 7.68 -70.50
C GLY A 54 -50.22 7.24 -70.76
N GLN A 55 -49.99 6.62 -71.92
CA GLN A 55 -48.68 6.11 -72.32
C GLN A 55 -47.67 7.26 -72.49
N LEU A 56 -46.41 7.04 -72.11
CA LEU A 56 -45.30 8.01 -72.18
C LEU A 56 -45.48 9.30 -71.37
N ARG A 57 -46.50 9.38 -70.50
CA ARG A 57 -46.66 10.52 -69.58
C ARG A 57 -45.93 10.27 -68.27
N THR A 58 -45.13 11.23 -67.86
CA THR A 58 -44.42 11.22 -66.57
C THR A 58 -45.23 11.98 -65.53
N SER A 59 -45.15 11.53 -64.28
CA SER A 59 -45.68 12.23 -63.10
C SER A 59 -44.67 12.10 -61.97
N CYS A 60 -44.45 13.18 -61.22
CA CYS A 60 -43.48 13.24 -60.13
C CYS A 60 -44.20 13.44 -58.80
N GLN A 61 -43.72 12.77 -57.75
CA GLN A 61 -44.12 13.01 -56.37
C GLN A 61 -42.88 13.32 -55.53
N MET A 62 -43.06 14.17 -54.53
CA MET A 62 -42.00 14.51 -53.57
C MET A 62 -42.36 13.97 -52.21
N ALA A 63 -41.45 13.20 -51.62
CA ALA A 63 -41.50 12.78 -50.23
C ALA A 63 -40.38 13.48 -49.47
N THR A 64 -40.70 14.07 -48.32
CA THR A 64 -39.71 14.74 -47.46
C THR A 64 -39.57 13.95 -46.17
N PHE A 65 -38.33 13.81 -45.69
CA PHE A 65 -38.07 13.16 -44.41
C PHE A 65 -37.13 14.00 -43.55
N GLN A 66 -37.24 13.83 -42.24
CA GLN A 66 -36.42 14.50 -41.24
C GLN A 66 -35.53 13.47 -40.53
N LEU A 67 -34.30 13.87 -40.23
CA LEU A 67 -33.39 13.13 -39.36
C LEU A 67 -33.87 13.18 -37.91
N GLN A 68 -33.75 12.07 -37.18
CA GLN A 68 -34.01 12.06 -35.75
C GLN A 68 -33.00 12.93 -34.98
N ASP A 69 -33.39 13.45 -33.83
CA ASP A 69 -32.51 14.32 -33.03
C ASP A 69 -31.36 13.56 -32.35
N THR A 70 -31.55 12.27 -32.04
CA THR A 70 -30.61 11.44 -31.24
C THR A 70 -29.76 10.50 -32.10
N LEU A 71 -29.13 11.04 -33.15
CA LEU A 71 -28.33 10.25 -34.09
C LEU A 71 -26.90 9.98 -33.62
N ARG A 72 -26.61 8.71 -33.31
CA ARG A 72 -25.23 8.25 -33.07
C ARG A 72 -24.48 7.96 -34.37
N ASP A 73 -25.12 7.30 -35.32
CA ASP A 73 -24.47 6.88 -36.54
C ASP A 73 -24.56 7.93 -37.65
N LYS A 74 -23.45 8.66 -37.80
CA LYS A 74 -23.26 9.72 -38.80
C LYS A 74 -22.24 9.33 -39.89
N LEU A 75 -21.95 8.04 -40.06
CA LEU A 75 -21.04 7.57 -41.12
C LEU A 75 -21.76 6.75 -42.20
N ARG A 76 -22.61 5.79 -41.80
CA ARG A 76 -23.28 4.92 -42.77
C ARG A 76 -24.35 5.69 -43.55
N PRO A 77 -24.45 5.51 -44.88
CA PRO A 77 -25.46 6.18 -45.69
C PRO A 77 -26.87 5.78 -45.25
N ILE A 78 -27.84 6.66 -45.50
CA ILE A 78 -29.26 6.36 -45.38
C ILE A 78 -29.71 5.80 -46.73
N SER A 79 -30.03 4.51 -46.77
CA SER A 79 -30.61 3.88 -47.95
C SER A 79 -32.07 4.27 -48.08
N ILE A 80 -32.49 4.68 -49.28
CA ILE A 80 -33.87 5.00 -49.63
C ILE A 80 -34.29 4.02 -50.73
N SER A 81 -35.30 3.21 -50.45
CA SER A 81 -35.91 2.31 -51.43
C SER A 81 -37.28 2.84 -51.84
N VAL A 82 -37.51 2.94 -53.14
CA VAL A 82 -38.78 3.35 -53.75
C VAL A 82 -39.36 2.16 -54.50
N THR A 83 -40.46 1.63 -54.01
CA THR A 83 -41.13 0.47 -54.59
C THR A 83 -42.45 0.90 -55.21
N HIS A 84 -42.68 0.57 -56.48
CA HIS A 84 -43.96 0.88 -57.14
C HIS A 84 -44.78 -0.39 -57.40
N SER A 85 -46.10 -0.24 -57.34
CA SER A 85 -47.07 -1.30 -57.57
C SER A 85 -48.29 -0.74 -58.32
N ILE A 86 -48.91 -1.52 -59.20
CA ILE A 86 -50.18 -1.11 -59.82
C ILE A 86 -51.30 -1.32 -58.81
N LYS A 87 -51.99 -0.24 -58.44
CA LYS A 87 -53.17 -0.34 -57.58
C LYS A 87 -54.30 -0.96 -58.40
N ARG A 88 -54.77 -2.14 -57.98
CA ARG A 88 -55.87 -2.82 -58.67
C ARG A 88 -57.12 -1.95 -58.61
N ALA A 89 -57.64 -1.56 -59.76
CA ALA A 89 -58.97 -0.96 -59.84
C ALA A 89 -59.99 -1.96 -59.29
N ARG A 90 -60.90 -1.51 -58.41
CA ARG A 90 -62.02 -2.36 -57.97
C ARG A 90 -62.86 -2.66 -59.21
N LEU A 91 -63.03 -3.95 -59.52
CA LEU A 91 -63.97 -4.40 -60.54
C LEU A 91 -65.37 -3.88 -60.15
N SER A 92 -65.81 -2.83 -60.82
CA SER A 92 -67.21 -2.40 -60.73
C SER A 92 -68.06 -3.55 -61.26
N ASN A 93 -69.11 -3.96 -60.53
CA ASN A 93 -69.98 -5.11 -60.78
C ASN A 93 -70.13 -5.41 -62.29
N VAL A 94 -69.34 -6.36 -62.80
CA VAL A 94 -69.45 -6.80 -64.19
C VAL A 94 -70.66 -7.73 -64.26
N PRO A 95 -71.67 -7.45 -65.11
CA PRO A 95 -72.79 -8.37 -65.32
C PRO A 95 -72.27 -9.72 -65.82
N SER A 96 -72.82 -10.81 -65.28
CA SER A 96 -72.45 -12.19 -65.60
C SER A 96 -72.47 -12.42 -67.12
N GLY A 97 -71.31 -12.68 -67.73
CA GLY A 97 -71.21 -13.06 -69.16
C GLY A 97 -70.32 -12.18 -70.05
N GLN A 98 -69.78 -11.06 -69.55
CA GLN A 98 -68.77 -10.27 -70.27
C GLN A 98 -67.38 -10.43 -69.64
N LEU A 99 -66.37 -10.73 -70.46
CA LEU A 99 -64.96 -10.59 -70.07
C LEU A 99 -64.71 -9.11 -69.78
N GLY A 100 -64.45 -8.77 -68.52
CA GLY A 100 -64.08 -7.42 -68.12
C GLY A 100 -62.79 -6.94 -68.82
N PRO A 101 -62.50 -5.63 -68.79
CA PRO A 101 -61.29 -5.08 -69.38
C PRO A 101 -60.05 -5.73 -68.73
N LEU A 102 -59.12 -6.22 -69.56
CA LEU A 102 -57.85 -6.78 -69.10
C LEU A 102 -57.04 -5.69 -68.39
N LEU A 103 -56.71 -5.93 -67.13
CA LEU A 103 -55.91 -5.02 -66.32
C LEU A 103 -54.42 -5.18 -66.67
N PRO A 104 -53.67 -4.06 -66.73
CA PRO A 104 -52.24 -4.12 -66.96
C PRO A 104 -51.52 -4.76 -65.78
N VAL A 105 -50.41 -5.45 -66.07
CA VAL A 105 -49.51 -6.03 -65.06
C VAL A 105 -48.11 -5.43 -65.23
N LEU A 106 -47.37 -5.33 -64.13
CA LEU A 106 -45.96 -4.94 -64.19
C LEU A 106 -45.14 -6.02 -64.88
N SER A 107 -44.16 -5.61 -65.68
CA SER A 107 -43.20 -6.52 -66.28
C SER A 107 -42.38 -7.22 -65.20
N THR A 108 -42.17 -8.52 -65.33
CA THR A 108 -41.29 -9.30 -64.45
C THR A 108 -39.81 -9.13 -64.80
N ALA A 109 -39.49 -8.58 -65.96
CA ALA A 109 -38.10 -8.38 -66.42
C ALA A 109 -37.43 -7.16 -65.77
N THR A 110 -38.20 -6.21 -65.26
CA THR A 110 -37.70 -4.98 -64.64
C THR A 110 -38.05 -4.95 -63.17
N SER A 111 -37.07 -4.64 -62.31
CA SER A 111 -37.32 -4.44 -60.88
C SER A 111 -38.34 -3.32 -60.67
N ASN A 112 -39.31 -3.56 -59.80
CA ASN A 112 -40.26 -2.54 -59.37
C ASN A 112 -39.72 -1.69 -58.20
N THR A 113 -38.50 -1.97 -57.75
CA THR A 113 -37.83 -1.29 -56.63
C THR A 113 -36.58 -0.58 -57.14
N LEU A 114 -36.47 0.70 -56.83
CA LEU A 114 -35.28 1.54 -57.04
C LEU A 114 -34.64 1.84 -55.68
N GLN A 115 -33.32 1.76 -55.59
CA GLN A 115 -32.58 2.11 -54.38
C GLN A 115 -31.63 3.27 -54.65
N THR A 116 -31.53 4.19 -53.69
CA THR A 116 -30.59 5.31 -53.68
C THR A 116 -30.06 5.53 -52.27
N GLU A 117 -28.98 6.28 -52.12
CA GLU A 117 -28.32 6.50 -50.83
C GLU A 117 -28.03 7.97 -50.59
N VAL A 118 -28.24 8.42 -49.36
CA VAL A 118 -27.91 9.76 -48.89
C VAL A 118 -26.79 9.65 -47.85
N ASN A 119 -25.65 10.28 -48.15
CA ASN A 119 -24.48 10.27 -47.28
C ASN A 119 -24.50 11.43 -46.27
N PHE A 120 -23.98 11.17 -45.07
CA PHE A 120 -23.66 12.22 -44.10
C PHE A 120 -22.39 12.96 -44.53
N LEU A 121 -22.26 14.21 -44.07
CA LEU A 121 -21.01 14.94 -44.20
C LEU A 121 -19.95 14.29 -43.30
N ARG A 122 -18.92 13.69 -43.91
CA ARG A 122 -17.81 13.01 -43.22
C ARG A 122 -16.74 14.02 -42.80
N GLU A 123 -17.09 14.86 -41.81
CA GLU A 123 -16.15 15.79 -41.18
C GLU A 123 -15.13 15.04 -40.33
N GLY A 124 -13.87 15.48 -40.33
CA GLY A 124 -12.80 14.85 -39.54
C GLY A 124 -12.14 13.64 -40.21
N CYS A 125 -12.64 13.24 -41.39
CA CYS A 125 -12.07 12.18 -42.21
C CYS A 125 -11.20 12.77 -43.33
N GLY A 126 -10.25 11.99 -43.84
CA GLY A 126 -9.30 12.39 -44.88
C GLY A 126 -9.94 12.86 -46.20
N GLU A 127 -9.09 13.20 -47.17
CA GLU A 127 -9.54 13.62 -48.51
C GLU A 127 -10.32 12.49 -49.24
N ASP A 128 -10.00 11.24 -48.93
CA ASP A 128 -10.66 10.03 -49.44
C ASP A 128 -12.05 9.77 -48.84
N LYS A 129 -12.45 10.54 -47.81
CA LYS A 129 -13.71 10.40 -47.08
C LYS A 129 -13.84 9.05 -46.37
N ILE A 130 -12.76 8.33 -46.14
CA ILE A 130 -12.74 7.10 -45.36
C ILE A 130 -12.21 7.47 -43.98
N CYS A 131 -12.97 7.17 -42.92
CA CYS A 131 -12.60 7.58 -41.57
C CYS A 131 -11.81 6.45 -40.92
N GLN A 132 -10.48 6.53 -40.97
CA GLN A 132 -9.57 5.53 -40.40
C GLN A 132 -9.08 5.98 -39.02
N SER A 133 -9.55 5.33 -37.95
CA SER A 133 -9.18 5.68 -36.59
C SER A 133 -8.05 4.81 -36.05
N ASN A 134 -7.37 5.28 -35.01
CA ASN A 134 -6.39 4.50 -34.26
C ASN A 134 -6.61 4.62 -32.76
N LEU A 135 -7.71 4.02 -32.32
CA LEU A 135 -8.04 3.91 -30.91
C LEU A 135 -7.06 2.93 -30.22
N GLN A 136 -6.32 3.44 -29.25
CA GLN A 136 -5.41 2.67 -28.41
C GLN A 136 -5.87 2.73 -26.95
N LEU A 137 -5.69 1.63 -26.21
CA LEU A 137 -6.11 1.51 -24.81
C LEU A 137 -4.95 1.08 -23.92
N SER A 138 -4.81 1.76 -22.79
CA SER A 138 -3.93 1.39 -21.68
C SER A 138 -4.69 1.45 -20.37
N TYR A 139 -4.26 0.66 -19.38
CA TYR A 139 -4.95 0.54 -18.10
C TYR A 139 -4.00 0.42 -16.92
N ARG A 140 -4.47 0.82 -15.73
CA ARG A 140 -3.77 0.62 -14.45
C ARG A 140 -4.78 0.45 -13.32
N PHE A 141 -4.62 -0.58 -12.49
CA PHE A 141 -5.33 -0.68 -11.23
C PHE A 141 -4.72 0.26 -10.18
N GLY A 142 -5.57 0.79 -9.32
CA GLY A 142 -5.17 1.66 -8.22
C GLY A 142 -6.25 1.81 -7.17
N THR A 143 -5.97 2.68 -6.22
CA THR A 143 -6.87 3.07 -5.14
C THR A 143 -7.09 4.58 -5.19
N ARG A 144 -8.27 5.01 -4.77
CA ARG A 144 -8.58 6.42 -4.55
C ARG A 144 -9.10 6.60 -3.13
N PRO A 145 -8.20 6.71 -2.14
CA PRO A 145 -8.61 6.95 -0.77
C PRO A 145 -9.19 8.36 -0.64
N ALA A 146 -10.40 8.47 -0.06
CA ALA A 146 -10.87 9.73 0.48
C ALA A 146 -9.94 10.14 1.64
N PRO A 147 -9.45 11.39 1.75
CA PRO A 147 -10.00 12.62 1.16
C PRO A 147 -9.22 13.21 -0.04
N ALA A 148 -8.13 12.57 -0.47
CA ALA A 148 -7.19 13.21 -1.41
C ALA A 148 -7.64 13.18 -2.88
N ASP A 149 -8.65 12.35 -3.23
CA ASP A 149 -9.12 12.08 -4.60
C ASP A 149 -8.04 11.68 -5.62
N ALA A 150 -6.76 11.69 -5.25
CA ALA A 150 -5.62 11.36 -6.07
C ALA A 150 -5.57 9.85 -6.30
N PHE A 151 -5.34 9.47 -7.55
CA PHE A 151 -5.14 8.09 -7.94
C PHE A 151 -3.77 7.59 -7.46
N ALA A 152 -3.77 6.57 -6.61
CA ALA A 152 -2.58 5.87 -6.19
C ALA A 152 -2.53 4.50 -6.89
N PRO A 153 -1.58 4.26 -7.81
CA PRO A 153 -1.49 2.96 -8.50
C PRO A 153 -1.19 1.83 -7.51
N LEU A 154 -1.71 0.63 -7.79
CA LEU A 154 -1.40 -0.55 -6.99
C LEU A 154 0.11 -0.88 -7.07
N PRO A 155 0.70 -1.39 -5.97
CA PRO A 155 2.08 -1.86 -5.98
C PRO A 155 2.25 -3.00 -6.98
N ARG A 156 3.47 -3.18 -7.49
CA ARG A 156 3.83 -4.26 -8.40
C ARG A 156 4.71 -5.28 -7.67
N ASP A 157 4.58 -6.54 -8.04
CA ASP A 157 5.47 -7.60 -7.58
C ASP A 157 6.73 -7.74 -8.47
N ASP A 158 7.56 -8.74 -8.17
CA ASP A 158 8.79 -9.05 -8.90
C ASP A 158 8.54 -9.44 -10.37
N ASP A 159 7.31 -9.86 -10.71
CA ASP A 159 6.86 -10.19 -12.08
C ASP A 159 6.29 -8.97 -12.84
N ASP A 160 6.42 -7.76 -12.30
CA ASP A 160 5.82 -6.50 -12.79
C ASP A 160 4.27 -6.51 -12.81
N MET A 161 3.63 -7.39 -12.04
CA MET A 161 2.18 -7.54 -11.99
C MET A 161 1.58 -6.76 -10.82
N GLN A 162 0.48 -6.03 -11.05
CA GLN A 162 -0.16 -5.23 -10.00
C GLN A 162 -0.80 -6.12 -8.94
N VAL A 163 -0.57 -5.80 -7.66
CA VAL A 163 -1.04 -6.57 -6.51
C VAL A 163 -2.12 -5.80 -5.75
N PHE A 164 -3.30 -6.41 -5.61
CA PHE A 164 -4.41 -5.91 -4.83
C PHE A 164 -4.47 -6.61 -3.47
N SER A 165 -4.27 -5.85 -2.40
CA SER A 165 -4.36 -6.30 -1.02
C SER A 165 -5.79 -6.21 -0.48
N LEU A 166 -6.46 -7.34 -0.30
CA LEU A 166 -7.77 -7.43 0.32
C LEU A 166 -7.62 -7.34 1.85
N SER A 167 -7.63 -6.11 2.38
CA SER A 167 -7.68 -5.84 3.82
C SER A 167 -9.01 -5.20 4.21
N ASN A 168 -9.22 -3.95 3.81
CA ASN A 168 -10.42 -3.15 4.16
C ASN A 168 -10.99 -2.32 2.99
N GLN A 169 -10.48 -2.51 1.78
CA GLN A 169 -10.87 -1.72 0.62
C GLN A 169 -12.14 -2.32 -0.01
N LYS A 170 -13.24 -1.56 0.07
CA LYS A 170 -14.55 -1.94 -0.50
C LYS A 170 -14.66 -1.76 -2.02
N ALA A 171 -13.67 -1.10 -2.62
CA ALA A 171 -13.62 -0.85 -4.05
C ALA A 171 -12.18 -0.74 -4.54
N VAL A 172 -11.97 -1.06 -5.81
CA VAL A 172 -10.73 -0.86 -6.56
C VAL A 172 -11.01 0.07 -7.74
N ALA A 173 -10.08 0.95 -8.07
CA ALA A 173 -10.18 1.84 -9.22
C ALA A 173 -9.38 1.27 -10.40
N LEU A 174 -9.98 1.25 -11.59
CA LEU A 174 -9.31 0.93 -12.84
C LEU A 174 -9.18 2.21 -13.67
N GLU A 175 -7.96 2.75 -13.75
CA GLU A 175 -7.61 3.81 -14.67
C GLU A 175 -7.63 3.25 -16.09
N VAL A 176 -8.36 3.90 -16.98
CA VAL A 176 -8.44 3.60 -18.40
C VAL A 176 -8.04 4.85 -19.16
N LYS A 177 -7.02 4.70 -20.01
CA LYS A 177 -6.54 5.76 -20.90
C LYS A 177 -6.72 5.30 -22.33
N VAL A 178 -7.56 6.03 -23.07
CA VAL A 178 -7.87 5.82 -24.49
C VAL A 178 -7.33 6.98 -25.30
N THR A 179 -6.69 6.69 -26.43
CA THR A 179 -6.12 7.70 -27.32
C THR A 179 -6.55 7.46 -28.75
N ASN A 180 -6.80 8.52 -29.52
CA ASN A 180 -6.98 8.46 -30.97
C ASN A 180 -5.82 9.19 -31.67
N LEU A 181 -4.61 8.70 -31.49
CA LEU A 181 -3.38 9.32 -32.02
C LEU A 181 -2.98 8.58 -33.30
N PRO A 182 -2.53 9.29 -34.35
CA PRO A 182 -1.99 8.61 -35.54
C PRO A 182 -0.72 7.83 -35.18
N SER A 183 -0.50 6.69 -35.83
CA SER A 183 0.72 5.90 -35.59
C SER A 183 1.97 6.65 -36.08
N ASP A 184 1.86 7.38 -37.19
CA ASP A 184 2.89 8.27 -37.69
C ASP A 184 2.40 9.72 -37.66
N PRO A 185 2.93 10.58 -36.75
CA PRO A 185 2.56 11.99 -36.70
C PRO A 185 2.81 12.75 -38.00
N ARG A 186 3.70 12.26 -38.89
CA ARG A 186 3.96 12.87 -40.20
C ARG A 186 2.90 12.53 -41.23
N ARG A 187 2.17 11.43 -41.04
CA ARG A 187 1.10 10.96 -41.93
C ARG A 187 -0.15 10.65 -41.13
N PRO A 188 -0.78 11.68 -40.54
CA PRO A 188 -1.89 11.46 -39.65
C PRO A 188 -3.14 10.93 -40.37
N GLN A 189 -3.24 11.10 -41.69
CA GLN A 189 -4.38 10.62 -42.49
C GLN A 189 -4.36 9.11 -42.74
N ASP A 190 -3.21 8.43 -42.54
CA ASP A 190 -3.12 6.98 -42.75
C ASP A 190 -3.91 6.20 -41.68
N ASP A 191 -3.96 6.71 -40.43
CA ASP A 191 -4.63 6.06 -39.30
C ASP A 191 -4.90 6.99 -38.10
N GLY A 192 -5.43 8.18 -38.33
CA GLY A 192 -5.63 9.15 -37.24
C GLY A 192 -6.85 10.03 -37.42
N ASP A 193 -7.81 9.63 -38.23
CA ASP A 193 -9.05 10.34 -38.42
C ASP A 193 -9.97 10.22 -37.19
N ASP A 194 -11.05 11.00 -37.21
CA ASP A 194 -12.03 11.02 -36.15
C ASP A 194 -12.70 9.64 -35.97
N ALA A 195 -12.76 9.18 -34.71
CA ALA A 195 -13.40 7.91 -34.35
C ALA A 195 -14.89 8.15 -34.02
N HIS A 196 -15.79 7.75 -34.92
CA HIS A 196 -17.23 7.96 -34.74
C HIS A 196 -17.86 6.87 -33.86
N ALA A 197 -18.84 7.27 -33.06
CA ALA A 197 -19.48 6.41 -32.06
C ALA A 197 -18.46 5.55 -31.27
N ALA A 198 -17.39 6.19 -30.80
CA ALA A 198 -16.32 5.52 -30.06
C ALA A 198 -16.83 5.09 -28.68
N GLN A 199 -16.66 3.82 -28.36
CA GLN A 199 -17.18 3.19 -27.15
C GLN A 199 -16.15 2.23 -26.55
N LEU A 200 -16.26 2.03 -25.24
CA LEU A 200 -15.55 0.99 -24.50
C LEU A 200 -16.56 0.04 -23.87
N LEU A 201 -16.46 -1.23 -24.24
CA LEU A 201 -17.20 -2.34 -23.66
C LEU A 201 -16.36 -2.97 -22.56
N VAL A 202 -16.90 -3.01 -21.35
CA VAL A 202 -16.24 -3.55 -20.16
C VAL A 202 -17.01 -4.78 -19.71
N ALA A 203 -16.34 -5.93 -19.63
CA ALA A 203 -16.88 -7.15 -19.05
C ALA A 203 -16.14 -7.49 -17.76
N LEU A 204 -16.89 -7.56 -16.66
CA LEU A 204 -16.38 -7.80 -15.32
C LEU A 204 -16.58 -9.28 -14.93
N PRO A 205 -15.62 -9.88 -14.21
CA PRO A 205 -15.80 -11.22 -13.63
C PRO A 205 -16.78 -11.16 -12.45
N ASP A 206 -17.30 -12.31 -12.02
CA ASP A 206 -18.26 -12.39 -10.89
C ASP A 206 -17.68 -11.88 -9.56
N THR A 207 -16.35 -11.73 -9.48
CA THR A 207 -15.64 -11.19 -8.31
C THR A 207 -15.70 -9.67 -8.20
N LEU A 208 -16.07 -8.96 -9.27
CA LEU A 208 -16.14 -7.51 -9.34
C LEU A 208 -17.49 -7.05 -9.90
N SER A 209 -18.01 -5.93 -9.37
CA SER A 209 -19.20 -5.29 -9.94
C SER A 209 -18.99 -3.81 -10.19
N TYR A 210 -19.61 -3.28 -11.24
CA TYR A 210 -19.55 -1.86 -11.57
C TYR A 210 -20.23 -1.03 -10.48
N SER A 211 -19.51 -0.04 -9.93
CA SER A 211 -20.05 0.91 -8.95
C SER A 211 -20.22 2.32 -9.50
N GLY A 212 -19.37 2.74 -10.43
CA GLY A 212 -19.47 4.06 -11.06
C GLY A 212 -18.22 4.43 -11.86
N PHE A 213 -18.16 5.68 -12.32
CA PHE A 213 -16.98 6.21 -13.01
C PHE A 213 -16.62 7.62 -12.54
N ARG A 214 -15.37 8.03 -12.80
CA ARG A 214 -14.87 9.40 -12.62
C ARG A 214 -14.06 9.77 -13.86
N GLY A 215 -14.42 10.85 -14.53
CA GLY A 215 -13.71 11.32 -15.71
C GLY A 215 -13.74 12.85 -15.82
N PRO A 216 -13.08 13.40 -16.84
CA PRO A 216 -13.10 14.84 -17.11
C PRO A 216 -14.54 15.31 -17.39
N GLN A 217 -15.00 16.33 -16.65
CA GLN A 217 -16.35 16.90 -16.76
C GLN A 217 -16.62 17.54 -18.13
N ASP A 218 -15.57 18.04 -18.80
CA ASP A 218 -15.67 18.75 -20.08
C ASP A 218 -15.81 17.82 -21.30
N LYS A 219 -15.73 16.50 -21.11
CA LYS A 219 -15.87 15.52 -22.19
C LYS A 219 -17.19 14.78 -22.06
N GLN A 220 -17.81 14.47 -23.20
CA GLN A 220 -19.06 13.70 -23.30
C GLN A 220 -18.81 12.21 -22.99
N LEU A 221 -18.30 11.93 -21.79
CA LEU A 221 -18.02 10.59 -21.28
C LEU A 221 -19.16 10.15 -20.37
N VAL A 222 -19.86 9.08 -20.75
CA VAL A 222 -20.93 8.50 -19.95
C VAL A 222 -20.75 6.98 -19.94
N CYS A 223 -20.68 6.40 -18.74
CA CYS A 223 -20.64 4.94 -18.55
C CYS A 223 -21.94 4.44 -17.94
N GLN A 224 -22.61 3.51 -18.62
CA GLN A 224 -23.81 2.85 -18.16
C GLN A 224 -23.56 1.36 -17.98
N ALA A 225 -24.04 0.80 -16.87
CA ALA A 225 -23.91 -0.63 -16.60
C ALA A 225 -25.26 -1.34 -16.69
N ASN A 226 -25.20 -2.65 -16.94
CA ASN A 226 -26.38 -3.50 -16.82
C ASN A 226 -26.86 -3.59 -15.35
N GLN A 227 -28.06 -4.13 -15.14
CA GLN A 227 -28.68 -4.22 -13.80
C GLN A 227 -27.80 -4.96 -12.78
N ASN A 228 -27.04 -5.97 -13.22
CA ASN A 228 -26.17 -6.77 -12.36
C ASN A 228 -24.77 -6.16 -12.18
N GLY A 229 -24.43 -5.09 -12.91
CA GLY A 229 -23.10 -4.49 -12.89
C GLY A 229 -21.97 -5.37 -13.44
N SER A 230 -22.28 -6.43 -14.20
CA SER A 230 -21.29 -7.33 -14.82
C SER A 230 -20.78 -6.87 -16.19
N ARG A 231 -21.53 -5.98 -16.85
CA ARG A 231 -21.14 -5.35 -18.11
C ARG A 231 -21.39 -3.86 -18.04
N ALA A 232 -20.42 -3.07 -18.49
CA ALA A 232 -20.57 -1.62 -18.62
C ALA A 232 -20.17 -1.16 -20.02
N GLU A 233 -20.89 -0.19 -20.54
CA GLU A 233 -20.65 0.47 -21.81
C GLU A 233 -20.35 1.94 -21.55
N CYS A 234 -19.16 2.38 -21.96
CA CYS A 234 -18.72 3.76 -21.83
C CYS A 234 -18.68 4.42 -23.20
N GLU A 235 -19.44 5.49 -23.36
CA GLU A 235 -19.41 6.36 -24.54
C GLU A 235 -18.22 7.31 -24.42
N LEU A 236 -17.25 7.20 -25.34
CA LEU A 236 -16.00 7.97 -25.27
C LEU A 236 -16.08 9.27 -26.07
N GLY A 237 -16.95 9.30 -27.08
CA GLY A 237 -17.20 10.47 -27.93
C GLY A 237 -17.83 10.09 -29.26
N ASN A 238 -18.55 11.04 -29.86
CA ASN A 238 -19.14 10.86 -31.18
C ASN A 238 -19.08 12.15 -32.04
N PRO A 239 -17.93 12.44 -32.68
CA PRO A 239 -16.71 11.62 -32.70
C PRO A 239 -15.75 11.88 -31.52
N LEU A 240 -14.89 10.90 -31.24
CA LEU A 240 -13.64 11.11 -30.52
C LEU A 240 -12.60 11.63 -31.53
N LYS A 241 -12.28 12.92 -31.41
CA LYS A 241 -11.46 13.64 -32.40
C LYS A 241 -10.04 13.09 -32.54
N ARG A 242 -9.41 13.35 -33.69
CA ARG A 242 -7.96 13.15 -33.91
C ARG A 242 -7.13 13.77 -32.79
N GLY A 243 -6.14 13.02 -32.32
CA GLY A 243 -5.21 13.42 -31.27
C GLY A 243 -5.85 13.51 -29.88
N ALA A 244 -7.11 13.12 -29.72
CA ALA A 244 -7.76 13.16 -28.41
C ALA A 244 -7.17 12.11 -27.47
N GLU A 245 -6.90 12.54 -26.24
CA GLU A 245 -6.48 11.68 -25.14
C GLU A 245 -7.51 11.74 -24.02
N LEU A 246 -8.09 10.60 -23.66
CA LEU A 246 -9.15 10.49 -22.65
C LEU A 246 -8.70 9.54 -21.54
N THR A 247 -8.56 10.08 -20.33
CA THR A 247 -8.28 9.28 -19.13
C THR A 247 -9.44 9.39 -18.17
N PHE A 248 -9.93 8.24 -17.69
CA PHE A 248 -10.99 8.15 -16.70
C PHE A 248 -10.82 6.91 -15.84
N TYR A 249 -11.61 6.82 -14.79
CA TYR A 249 -11.52 5.79 -13.78
C TYR A 249 -12.85 5.06 -13.67
N LEU A 250 -12.81 3.74 -13.74
CA LEU A 250 -13.92 2.88 -13.38
C LEU A 250 -13.77 2.48 -11.91
N ILE A 251 -14.82 2.69 -11.12
CA ILE A 251 -14.89 2.28 -9.71
C ILE A 251 -15.58 0.92 -9.68
N LEU A 252 -14.86 -0.09 -9.20
CA LEU A 252 -15.30 -1.48 -9.16
C LEU A 252 -15.45 -1.91 -7.70
N SER A 253 -16.62 -2.41 -7.33
CA SER A 253 -16.86 -3.01 -6.01
C SER A 253 -16.12 -4.34 -5.90
N THR A 254 -15.50 -4.56 -4.75
CA THR A 254 -14.74 -5.78 -4.42
C THR A 254 -15.55 -6.76 -3.56
N SER A 255 -16.86 -6.53 -3.42
CA SER A 255 -17.76 -7.35 -2.60
C SER A 255 -17.87 -8.82 -3.04
N GLY A 256 -17.56 -9.12 -4.30
CA GLY A 256 -17.58 -10.49 -4.84
C GLY A 256 -16.28 -11.27 -4.63
N ILE A 257 -15.23 -10.64 -4.09
CA ILE A 257 -13.94 -11.29 -3.86
C ILE A 257 -14.06 -12.27 -2.70
N THR A 258 -13.70 -13.52 -2.95
CA THR A 258 -13.66 -14.60 -1.96
C THR A 258 -12.22 -15.00 -1.63
N ILE A 259 -12.06 -15.85 -0.62
CA ILE A 259 -10.77 -16.40 -0.20
C ILE A 259 -10.09 -17.26 -1.29
N GLU A 260 -10.86 -17.70 -2.29
CA GLU A 260 -10.35 -18.51 -3.41
C GLU A 260 -9.89 -17.66 -4.60
N THR A 261 -10.20 -16.35 -4.59
CA THR A 261 -9.91 -15.46 -5.71
C THR A 261 -8.42 -15.13 -5.78
N THR A 262 -7.73 -15.61 -6.81
CA THR A 262 -6.29 -15.38 -7.01
C THR A 262 -5.95 -14.16 -7.84
N ASP A 263 -6.85 -13.75 -8.73
CA ASP A 263 -6.63 -12.65 -9.65
C ASP A 263 -7.94 -11.93 -10.00
N LEU A 264 -7.79 -10.65 -10.32
CA LEU A 264 -8.81 -9.82 -10.95
C LEU A 264 -8.54 -9.83 -12.45
N SER A 265 -9.55 -10.16 -13.25
CA SER A 265 -9.44 -10.18 -14.71
C SER A 265 -10.62 -9.45 -15.34
N VAL A 266 -10.42 -8.18 -15.70
CA VAL A 266 -11.42 -7.35 -16.38
C VAL A 266 -11.16 -7.35 -17.88
N THR A 267 -12.16 -7.60 -18.71
CA THR A 267 -12.02 -7.55 -20.18
C THR A 267 -12.48 -6.20 -20.71
N LEU A 268 -11.62 -5.52 -21.45
CA LEU A 268 -11.80 -4.19 -22.04
C LEU A 268 -11.76 -4.31 -23.56
N GLN A 269 -12.81 -3.87 -24.25
CA GLN A 269 -12.90 -3.91 -25.71
C GLN A 269 -13.37 -2.57 -26.25
N LEU A 270 -12.52 -1.94 -27.07
CA LEU A 270 -12.88 -0.74 -27.81
C LEU A 270 -13.77 -1.10 -29.01
N ALA A 271 -14.69 -0.20 -29.34
CA ALA A 271 -15.57 -0.29 -30.50
C ALA A 271 -15.78 1.08 -31.13
N THR A 272 -15.84 1.12 -32.45
CA THR A 272 -16.16 2.33 -33.23
C THR A 272 -16.80 1.90 -34.56
N ILE A 273 -17.49 2.83 -35.21
CA ILE A 273 -17.99 2.65 -36.59
C ILE A 273 -17.01 3.19 -37.64
N SER A 274 -15.93 3.87 -37.23
CA SER A 274 -14.80 4.20 -38.09
C SER A 274 -14.03 2.93 -38.48
N GLU A 275 -13.28 2.96 -39.57
CA GLU A 275 -12.53 1.79 -40.05
C GLU A 275 -11.31 1.56 -39.17
N GLN A 276 -11.33 0.48 -38.40
CA GLN A 276 -10.21 0.04 -37.57
C GLN A 276 -10.31 -1.47 -37.27
N PRO A 277 -9.63 -2.33 -38.05
CA PRO A 277 -9.77 -3.79 -37.94
C PRO A 277 -9.02 -4.41 -36.75
N ASP A 278 -8.10 -3.69 -36.11
CA ASP A 278 -7.17 -4.20 -35.09
C ASP A 278 -7.69 -4.07 -33.63
N LEU A 279 -9.00 -3.82 -33.45
CA LEU A 279 -9.64 -3.69 -32.14
C LEU A 279 -9.83 -5.04 -31.42
N LYS A 280 -8.77 -5.54 -30.80
CA LYS A 280 -8.79 -6.78 -30.01
C LYS A 280 -9.14 -6.51 -28.54
N PRO A 281 -9.88 -7.42 -27.86
CA PRO A 281 -10.11 -7.31 -26.43
C PRO A 281 -8.82 -7.43 -25.62
N ILE A 282 -8.65 -6.54 -24.64
CA ILE A 282 -7.53 -6.52 -23.69
C ILE A 282 -8.02 -7.02 -22.33
N LYS A 283 -7.26 -7.92 -21.68
CA LYS A 283 -7.55 -8.37 -20.32
C LYS A 283 -6.67 -7.61 -19.32
N ALA A 284 -7.30 -6.76 -18.53
CA ALA A 284 -6.66 -6.10 -17.40
C ALA A 284 -6.57 -7.05 -16.21
N ARG A 285 -5.33 -7.36 -15.79
CA ARG A 285 -5.08 -8.32 -14.71
C ARG A 285 -4.38 -7.70 -13.50
N ALA A 286 -4.76 -8.15 -12.31
CA ALA A 286 -4.07 -7.87 -11.05
C ALA A 286 -4.11 -9.12 -10.16
N LYS A 287 -3.02 -9.42 -9.44
CA LYS A 287 -2.98 -10.51 -8.46
C LYS A 287 -3.72 -10.06 -7.19
N VAL A 288 -4.51 -10.96 -6.60
CA VAL A 288 -5.19 -10.72 -5.32
C VAL A 288 -4.38 -11.37 -4.22
N VAL A 289 -4.11 -10.60 -3.17
CA VAL A 289 -3.44 -11.06 -1.96
C VAL A 289 -4.33 -10.73 -0.78
N ILE A 290 -4.46 -11.68 0.15
CA ILE A 290 -5.20 -11.49 1.39
C ILE A 290 -4.18 -11.16 2.48
N GLU A 291 -4.30 -9.95 3.03
CA GLU A 291 -3.43 -9.51 4.12
C GLU A 291 -4.00 -9.96 5.46
N LEU A 292 -3.24 -10.80 6.17
CA LEU A 292 -3.58 -11.14 7.55
C LEU A 292 -3.07 -10.02 8.48
N PRO A 293 -3.93 -9.45 9.34
CA PRO A 293 -3.54 -8.36 10.23
C PRO A 293 -2.75 -8.85 11.46
N LEU A 294 -1.86 -9.82 11.29
CA LEU A 294 -1.07 -10.37 12.38
C LEU A 294 0.24 -9.61 12.50
N SER A 295 0.56 -9.19 13.73
CA SER A 295 1.84 -8.58 14.04
C SER A 295 2.50 -9.24 15.25
N VAL A 296 3.83 -9.28 15.23
CA VAL A 296 4.66 -9.72 16.36
C VAL A 296 5.55 -8.58 16.82
N THR A 297 5.63 -8.41 18.14
CA THR A 297 6.54 -7.48 18.80
C THR A 297 7.29 -8.23 19.89
N GLY A 298 8.53 -7.84 20.17
CA GLY A 298 9.33 -8.50 21.21
C GLY A 298 10.18 -7.51 22.00
N VAL A 299 10.40 -7.81 23.27
CA VAL A 299 11.20 -7.00 24.19
C VAL A 299 12.05 -7.91 25.09
N ALA A 300 13.32 -7.53 25.30
CA ALA A 300 14.21 -8.17 26.28
C ALA A 300 14.27 -7.35 27.58
N ARG A 301 14.16 -8.01 28.73
CA ARG A 301 14.25 -7.40 30.06
C ARG A 301 15.29 -8.12 30.94
N PRO A 302 16.37 -7.43 31.37
CA PRO A 302 16.80 -6.11 30.92
C PRO A 302 17.27 -6.14 29.45
N HIS A 303 17.29 -4.98 28.79
CA HIS A 303 17.74 -4.83 27.39
C HIS A 303 19.27 -4.74 27.25
N GLN A 304 19.97 -4.60 28.38
CA GLN A 304 21.42 -4.57 28.50
C GLN A 304 21.85 -5.54 29.59
N LEU A 305 22.91 -6.31 29.32
CA LEU A 305 23.52 -7.23 30.28
C LEU A 305 25.02 -6.99 30.37
N PHE A 306 25.58 -7.40 31.49
CA PHE A 306 27.01 -7.39 31.72
C PHE A 306 27.50 -8.82 31.97
N PHE A 307 28.67 -9.16 31.43
CA PHE A 307 29.35 -10.41 31.72
C PHE A 307 30.59 -10.16 32.58
N SER A 308 30.73 -10.96 33.64
CA SER A 308 31.82 -10.89 34.61
C SER A 308 31.91 -12.19 35.42
N GLY A 309 32.92 -12.30 36.27
CA GLY A 309 33.18 -13.48 37.10
C GLY A 309 34.40 -14.26 36.66
N ALA A 310 34.45 -15.53 37.06
CA ALA A 310 35.53 -16.44 36.71
C ALA A 310 35.05 -17.47 35.68
N VAL A 311 35.95 -17.84 34.77
CA VAL A 311 35.68 -18.88 33.77
C VAL A 311 35.43 -20.22 34.49
N ARG A 312 34.21 -20.75 34.34
CA ARG A 312 33.80 -22.07 34.82
C ARG A 312 33.31 -22.93 33.67
N GLY A 313 33.79 -24.16 33.63
CA GLY A 313 33.33 -25.17 32.68
C GLY A 313 31.93 -25.68 33.00
N GLU A 314 31.26 -26.25 32.01
CA GLU A 314 29.87 -26.73 32.08
C GLU A 314 29.64 -27.72 33.23
N SER A 315 30.52 -28.70 33.40
CA SER A 315 30.41 -29.72 34.46
C SER A 315 30.56 -29.16 35.89
N ALA A 316 31.05 -27.92 36.03
CA ALA A 316 31.22 -27.25 37.31
C ALA A 316 30.05 -26.30 37.64
N MET A 317 29.02 -26.22 36.80
CA MET A 317 27.83 -25.39 37.04
C MET A 317 26.81 -26.17 37.88
N THR A 318 26.42 -25.61 39.03
CA THR A 318 25.52 -26.27 39.98
C THR A 318 24.21 -25.51 40.22
N SER A 319 24.25 -24.20 40.03
CA SER A 319 23.11 -23.29 40.18
C SER A 319 22.96 -22.41 38.94
N LEU A 320 21.77 -21.87 38.73
CA LEU A 320 21.52 -20.93 37.64
C LEU A 320 22.35 -19.64 37.78
N GLU A 321 22.71 -19.26 39.01
CA GLU A 321 23.58 -18.12 39.28
C GLU A 321 25.01 -18.32 38.76
N ASP A 322 25.48 -19.58 38.70
CA ASP A 322 26.82 -19.92 38.18
C ASP A 322 26.94 -19.68 36.67
N VAL A 323 25.81 -19.67 35.95
CA VAL A 323 25.75 -19.46 34.49
C VAL A 323 26.01 -18.00 34.14
N GLY A 324 25.31 -17.09 34.82
CA GLY A 324 25.43 -15.65 34.63
C GLY A 324 24.11 -14.88 34.79
N SER A 325 24.07 -13.70 34.17
CA SER A 325 23.00 -12.72 34.35
C SER A 325 21.66 -13.19 33.74
N PRO A 326 20.52 -13.05 34.45
CA PRO A 326 19.21 -13.47 33.94
C PRO A 326 18.63 -12.47 32.92
N VAL A 327 17.88 -12.98 31.95
CA VAL A 327 17.15 -12.19 30.96
C VAL A 327 15.80 -12.83 30.64
N GLU A 328 14.75 -12.02 30.57
CA GLU A 328 13.41 -12.44 30.14
C GLU A 328 13.08 -11.80 28.80
N TYR A 329 12.75 -12.63 27.81
CA TYR A 329 12.20 -12.18 26.54
C TYR A 329 10.67 -12.31 26.56
N GLU A 330 9.98 -11.24 26.20
CA GLU A 330 8.52 -11.21 26.05
C GLU A 330 8.17 -10.94 24.58
N PHE A 331 7.53 -11.90 23.93
CA PHE A 331 7.01 -11.79 22.57
C PHE A 331 5.50 -11.64 22.63
N THR A 332 4.98 -10.54 22.09
CA THR A 332 3.54 -10.24 22.02
C THR A 332 3.07 -10.32 20.58
N VAL A 333 2.17 -11.26 20.31
CA VAL A 333 1.48 -11.39 19.03
C VAL A 333 0.12 -10.73 19.14
N THR A 334 -0.21 -9.83 18.22
CA THR A 334 -1.51 -9.16 18.19
C THR A 334 -2.30 -9.54 16.94
N ASN A 335 -3.61 -9.73 17.14
CA ASN A 335 -4.61 -9.94 16.10
C ASN A 335 -5.76 -8.93 16.34
N PRO A 336 -5.74 -7.76 15.67
CA PRO A 336 -6.81 -6.77 15.73
C PRO A 336 -8.02 -7.18 14.89
N GLY A 337 -7.91 -8.23 14.08
CA GLY A 337 -9.01 -8.80 13.30
C GLY A 337 -9.93 -9.70 14.13
N GLN A 338 -10.90 -10.31 13.46
CA GLN A 338 -11.74 -11.33 14.07
C GLN A 338 -10.95 -12.65 14.26
N SER A 339 -11.53 -13.54 15.05
CA SER A 339 -10.91 -14.83 15.37
C SER A 339 -10.61 -15.65 14.10
N LEU A 340 -9.37 -16.15 13.97
CA LEU A 340 -8.78 -16.83 12.80
C LEU A 340 -9.39 -18.21 12.45
N GLN A 341 -10.68 -18.45 12.71
CA GLN A 341 -11.28 -19.79 12.60
C GLN A 341 -11.26 -20.39 11.18
N THR A 342 -10.93 -19.62 10.14
CA THR A 342 -11.14 -20.01 8.74
C THR A 342 -9.89 -20.02 7.83
N LEU A 343 -8.72 -19.52 8.27
CA LEU A 343 -7.63 -19.17 7.32
C LEU A 343 -6.37 -20.05 7.41
N GLY A 344 -6.26 -20.97 8.36
CA GLY A 344 -5.13 -21.90 8.50
C GLY A 344 -4.58 -21.97 9.92
N SER A 345 -3.49 -22.73 10.10
CA SER A 345 -2.78 -22.83 11.38
C SER A 345 -1.60 -21.87 11.39
N ALA A 346 -1.67 -20.84 12.24
CA ALA A 346 -0.60 -19.87 12.43
C ALA A 346 0.37 -20.34 13.53
N PHE A 347 1.65 -20.05 13.39
CA PHE A 347 2.71 -20.42 14.33
C PHE A 347 3.61 -19.22 14.58
N LEU A 348 3.85 -18.90 15.85
CA LEU A 348 4.96 -18.04 16.24
C LEU A 348 6.23 -18.89 16.30
N ASN A 349 7.26 -18.51 15.57
CA ASN A 349 8.57 -19.16 15.60
C ASN A 349 9.61 -18.16 16.09
N VAL A 350 10.37 -18.56 17.11
CA VAL A 350 11.46 -17.79 17.68
C VAL A 350 12.75 -18.54 17.43
N MET A 351 13.68 -17.89 16.72
CA MET A 351 15.05 -18.36 16.52
C MET A 351 15.88 -17.94 17.72
N TRP A 352 16.19 -18.91 18.59
CA TRP A 352 16.84 -18.69 19.86
C TRP A 352 18.35 -19.02 19.80
N PRO A 353 19.26 -18.04 19.90
CA PRO A 353 20.70 -18.26 19.81
C PRO A 353 21.24 -18.88 21.11
N HIS A 354 21.32 -20.21 21.15
CA HIS A 354 21.73 -20.96 22.34
C HIS A 354 23.24 -21.26 22.36
N GLU A 355 23.89 -21.40 21.19
CA GLU A 355 25.28 -21.83 21.08
C GLU A 355 26.06 -21.08 20.01
N LEU A 356 27.38 -21.08 20.11
CA LEU A 356 28.32 -20.70 19.05
C LEU A 356 28.65 -21.90 18.14
N ALA A 357 29.24 -21.63 16.98
CA ALA A 357 29.67 -22.68 16.05
C ALA A 357 30.68 -23.69 16.65
N ASN A 358 31.42 -23.27 17.67
CA ASN A 358 32.38 -24.10 18.42
C ASN A 358 31.75 -24.92 19.56
N GLY A 359 30.42 -24.87 19.75
CA GLY A 359 29.70 -25.61 20.79
C GLY A 359 29.70 -24.96 22.17
N LYS A 360 30.13 -23.69 22.30
CA LYS A 360 30.02 -22.94 23.56
C LYS A 360 28.65 -22.26 23.68
N TRP A 361 28.06 -22.31 24.87
CA TRP A 361 26.76 -21.71 25.18
C TRP A 361 26.76 -20.17 25.06
N LEU A 362 25.64 -19.59 24.59
CA LEU A 362 25.37 -18.15 24.53
C LEU A 362 24.25 -17.76 25.50
N LEU A 363 22.99 -17.92 25.08
CA LEU A 363 21.82 -17.74 25.93
C LEU A 363 21.26 -19.09 26.33
N TYR A 364 21.44 -19.43 27.60
CA TYR A 364 20.95 -20.66 28.19
C TYR A 364 19.46 -20.54 28.53
N PRO A 365 18.56 -21.25 27.84
CA PRO A 365 17.12 -21.13 28.07
C PRO A 365 16.68 -21.99 29.26
N THR A 366 15.98 -21.39 30.22
CA THR A 366 15.61 -22.05 31.49
C THR A 366 14.15 -22.47 31.52
N SER A 367 13.23 -21.57 31.17
CA SER A 367 11.80 -21.87 31.17
C SER A 367 11.04 -21.01 30.16
N MET A 368 9.88 -21.49 29.72
CA MET A 368 8.97 -20.73 28.87
C MET A 368 7.54 -20.78 29.39
N GLN A 369 6.82 -19.67 29.25
CA GLN A 369 5.42 -19.53 29.65
C GLN A 369 4.65 -18.86 28.53
N PHE A 370 3.59 -19.52 28.05
CA PHE A 370 2.69 -18.98 27.04
C PHE A 370 1.37 -18.56 27.69
N LYS A 371 0.99 -17.29 27.53
CA LYS A 371 -0.34 -16.79 27.90
C LYS A 371 -1.13 -16.54 26.63
N GLY A 372 -2.13 -17.36 26.41
CA GLY A 372 -3.00 -17.30 25.25
C GLY A 372 -4.11 -18.33 25.41
N HIS A 373 -4.44 -19.05 24.34
CA HIS A 373 -5.46 -20.08 24.40
C HIS A 373 -5.00 -21.27 25.27
N PRO A 374 -5.82 -21.82 26.19
CA PRO A 374 -5.39 -22.80 27.21
C PRO A 374 -4.89 -24.13 26.64
N ASN A 375 -5.31 -24.50 25.44
CA ASN A 375 -4.84 -25.72 24.76
C ASN A 375 -3.52 -25.52 23.99
N THR A 376 -2.95 -24.32 24.00
CA THR A 376 -1.70 -24.03 23.30
C THR A 376 -0.51 -24.52 24.11
N ARG A 377 0.29 -25.41 23.53
CA ARG A 377 1.57 -25.81 24.07
C ARG A 377 2.68 -25.45 23.08
N CYS A 378 3.63 -24.64 23.51
CA CYS A 378 4.83 -24.35 22.74
C CYS A 378 5.80 -25.53 22.83
N THR A 379 6.54 -25.76 21.75
CA THR A 379 7.55 -26.80 21.63
C THR A 379 8.88 -26.17 21.25
N ALA A 380 9.97 -26.62 21.85
CA ALA A 380 11.32 -26.25 21.46
C ALA A 380 11.97 -27.43 20.71
N SER A 381 12.82 -27.15 19.72
CA SER A 381 13.56 -28.19 18.98
C SER A 381 14.54 -28.96 19.87
N GLU A 382 15.01 -28.31 20.93
CA GLU A 382 15.88 -28.88 21.96
C GLU A 382 15.24 -28.67 23.34
N PRO A 383 15.49 -29.57 24.31
CA PRO A 383 14.94 -29.44 25.66
C PRO A 383 15.45 -28.16 26.34
N LEU A 384 14.58 -27.51 27.11
CA LEU A 384 14.95 -26.39 27.97
C LEU A 384 15.66 -26.90 29.22
N ASP A 385 16.55 -26.10 29.80
CA ASP A 385 17.29 -26.42 31.02
C ASP A 385 17.92 -27.83 31.00
N VAL A 386 18.71 -28.12 29.95
CA VAL A 386 19.34 -29.44 29.74
C VAL A 386 20.23 -29.91 30.90
N LEU A 387 20.67 -28.99 31.76
CA LEU A 387 21.53 -29.24 32.91
C LEU A 387 20.72 -29.43 34.21
N GLY A 388 19.42 -29.14 34.19
CA GLY A 388 18.53 -29.26 35.35
C GLY A 388 19.04 -28.46 36.55
N LEU A 389 19.49 -27.22 36.33
CA LEU A 389 20.14 -26.43 37.37
C LEU A 389 19.14 -25.96 38.42
N ASN A 390 19.48 -26.13 39.70
CA ASN A 390 18.58 -25.77 40.79
C ASN A 390 18.36 -24.26 40.87
N ARG A 391 17.08 -23.85 40.93
CA ARG A 391 16.69 -22.48 41.27
C ARG A 391 16.77 -22.32 42.78
N ASN A 392 17.88 -21.79 43.29
CA ASN A 392 18.03 -21.55 44.72
C ASN A 392 16.88 -20.69 45.25
N SER A 393 16.06 -21.27 46.13
CA SER A 393 14.91 -20.67 46.82
C SER A 393 15.35 -19.75 47.97
N HIS A 394 16.37 -18.92 47.75
CA HIS A 394 16.89 -17.99 48.76
C HIS A 394 16.46 -16.53 48.54
N SER A 395 15.27 -16.31 47.98
CA SER A 395 14.64 -14.98 47.91
C SER A 395 13.20 -14.92 48.45
N GLN A 396 12.73 -15.94 49.17
CA GLN A 396 11.40 -15.95 49.81
C GLN A 396 11.41 -16.06 51.35
N ALA A 397 12.56 -15.93 52.01
CA ALA A 397 12.67 -16.02 53.47
C ALA A 397 13.02 -14.68 54.17
N ALA A 398 12.57 -13.55 53.61
CA ALA A 398 12.65 -12.23 54.27
C ALA A 398 11.28 -11.53 54.37
N GLN A 399 10.19 -12.30 54.37
CA GLN A 399 8.85 -11.81 54.68
C GLN A 399 8.19 -12.83 55.59
N HIS A 400 8.39 -12.73 56.91
CA HIS A 400 7.44 -13.13 57.97
C HIS A 400 8.15 -13.10 59.34
N SER A 401 8.48 -11.92 59.84
CA SER A 401 8.54 -11.67 61.30
C SER A 401 8.75 -10.19 61.59
N SER A 402 7.65 -9.44 61.75
CA SER A 402 7.44 -8.52 62.89
C SER A 402 6.23 -7.60 62.64
N SER A 403 5.09 -7.98 63.19
CA SER A 403 4.04 -7.03 63.57
C SER A 403 4.15 -6.77 65.08
N HIS A 404 4.52 -5.54 65.43
CA HIS A 404 3.99 -4.71 66.54
C HIS A 404 5.06 -3.79 67.16
N SER A 405 5.05 -2.50 66.79
CA SER A 405 4.63 -1.42 67.69
C SER A 405 5.05 -0.02 67.18
N ARG A 406 4.04 0.71 66.68
CA ARG A 406 3.67 2.13 66.94
C ARG A 406 4.70 3.28 66.85
N LYS A 407 4.31 4.21 65.95
CA LYS A 407 4.05 5.68 66.10
C LYS A 407 5.17 6.72 65.82
N GLY A 408 4.81 7.62 64.89
CA GLY A 408 5.25 9.04 64.81
C GLY A 408 5.55 9.48 63.36
N ARG A 409 4.58 10.00 62.59
CA ARG A 409 4.36 11.42 62.18
C ARG A 409 5.56 12.06 61.43
N SER A 410 5.48 12.76 60.28
CA SER A 410 4.37 13.29 59.45
C SER A 410 4.94 14.11 58.25
N HIS A 411 4.40 13.92 57.03
CA HIS A 411 4.20 14.87 55.89
C HIS A 411 5.37 15.71 55.27
N PRO A 412 5.25 16.28 54.04
CA PRO A 412 4.82 15.73 52.74
C PRO A 412 5.79 16.02 51.56
N GLU A 413 5.43 15.45 50.40
CA GLU A 413 5.84 15.75 49.03
C GLU A 413 5.73 17.23 48.62
N GLU A 414 6.59 17.69 47.70
CA GLU A 414 6.26 18.77 46.75
C GLU A 414 7.04 18.57 45.43
N GLN A 415 6.30 18.69 44.33
CA GLN A 415 6.74 18.87 42.94
C GLN A 415 7.81 19.97 42.76
N ASP A 416 8.75 19.80 41.82
CA ASP A 416 9.07 20.81 40.79
C ASP A 416 10.02 20.21 39.75
N ARG A 417 9.60 20.10 38.48
CA ARG A 417 9.82 21.04 37.36
C ARG A 417 11.06 20.74 36.52
N ILE A 418 10.73 20.41 35.27
CA ILE A 418 11.56 20.53 34.08
C ILE A 418 12.07 21.97 33.98
N LEU A 419 13.40 22.15 33.98
CA LEU A 419 14.04 23.35 33.47
C LEU A 419 15.23 22.96 32.58
N THR A 420 15.01 23.20 31.30
CA THR A 420 15.99 23.35 30.24
C THR A 420 16.95 24.48 30.60
N GLN A 421 18.25 24.22 30.71
CA GLN A 421 19.23 25.28 30.46
C GLN A 421 20.56 24.74 29.93
N SER A 422 20.98 25.38 28.85
CA SER A 422 22.09 25.11 27.98
C SER A 422 23.39 25.77 28.47
N ILE A 423 24.52 25.10 28.15
CA ILE A 423 25.84 25.63 27.78
C ILE A 423 26.60 26.51 28.80
N LEU A 424 27.70 25.99 29.34
CA LEU A 424 29.05 26.59 29.18
C LEU A 424 30.18 25.64 29.64
N GLY A 425 31.07 25.28 28.71
CA GLY A 425 32.52 25.24 28.91
C GLY A 425 33.15 24.25 29.90
N ARG A 426 33.61 23.10 29.39
CA ARG A 426 34.98 22.64 29.68
C ARG A 426 35.49 21.69 28.59
N THR A 427 36.17 22.27 27.62
CA THR A 427 37.08 21.56 26.72
C THR A 427 38.33 21.18 27.51
N THR A 428 38.42 19.93 27.94
CA THR A 428 39.71 19.30 28.20
C THR A 428 40.11 18.52 26.95
N PRO A 429 41.37 18.63 26.49
CA PRO A 429 41.79 17.93 25.29
C PRO A 429 41.84 16.43 25.58
N ALA A 430 41.00 15.70 24.84
CA ALA A 430 41.04 14.25 24.75
C ALA A 430 42.42 13.81 24.27
N VAL A 431 43.20 13.19 25.15
CA VAL A 431 44.32 12.32 24.79
C VAL A 431 44.21 11.04 25.61
N ALA A 432 43.08 10.35 25.47
CA ALA A 432 43.00 8.92 25.72
C ALA A 432 42.86 8.28 24.33
N ALA A 433 43.76 7.36 24.03
CA ALA A 433 43.86 6.67 22.76
C ALA A 433 42.48 6.19 22.29
N SER A 434 42.15 6.49 21.04
CA SER A 434 41.05 5.86 20.34
C SER A 434 41.41 4.39 20.11
N GLU A 435 41.33 3.57 21.16
CA GLU A 435 41.14 2.13 20.97
C GLU A 435 39.83 1.99 20.19
N ARG A 436 39.93 1.48 18.96
CA ARG A 436 38.77 1.23 18.11
C ARG A 436 37.85 0.30 18.88
N LYS A 437 36.74 0.83 19.40
CA LYS A 437 35.65 0.05 19.99
C LYS A 437 35.23 -1.00 18.97
N LYS A 438 35.62 -2.26 19.20
CA LYS A 438 35.22 -3.39 18.35
C LYS A 438 33.78 -3.71 18.75
N SER A 439 32.85 -3.46 17.84
CA SER A 439 31.45 -3.89 17.96
C SER A 439 31.26 -5.20 17.20
N LEU A 440 30.60 -6.18 17.80
CA LEU A 440 30.32 -7.47 17.16
C LEU A 440 28.85 -7.85 17.34
N THR A 441 28.21 -8.28 16.25
CA THR A 441 26.83 -8.73 16.25
C THR A 441 26.77 -10.25 16.07
N LEU A 442 26.04 -10.92 16.95
CA LEU A 442 25.76 -12.35 16.93
C LEU A 442 24.31 -12.57 16.48
N ASP A 443 24.14 -13.27 15.37
CA ASP A 443 22.87 -13.57 14.72
C ASP A 443 22.85 -15.00 14.13
N CYS A 444 21.66 -15.60 14.15
CA CYS A 444 21.36 -16.89 13.57
C CYS A 444 21.50 -16.90 12.04
N LEU A 445 21.01 -15.85 11.36
CA LEU A 445 21.00 -15.81 9.89
C LEU A 445 22.40 -15.56 9.30
N LEU A 446 23.25 -14.82 10.02
CA LEU A 446 24.65 -14.60 9.65
C LEU A 446 25.52 -15.85 9.89
N GLY A 447 24.98 -16.91 10.49
CA GLY A 447 25.71 -18.13 10.84
C GLY A 447 26.69 -17.98 12.00
N SER A 448 26.70 -16.82 12.66
CA SER A 448 27.57 -16.54 13.81
C SER A 448 27.13 -17.25 15.11
N ALA A 449 25.86 -17.63 15.21
CA ALA A 449 25.30 -18.41 16.31
C ALA A 449 24.47 -19.60 15.79
N ARG A 450 24.51 -20.72 16.52
CA ARG A 450 23.60 -21.86 16.36
C ARG A 450 22.33 -21.59 17.15
N CYS A 451 21.20 -21.80 16.49
CA CYS A 451 19.91 -21.41 17.04
C CYS A 451 18.94 -22.58 17.09
N MET A 452 18.23 -22.67 18.22
CA MET A 452 17.16 -23.62 18.42
C MET A 452 15.82 -22.94 18.07
N LEU A 453 14.86 -23.72 17.61
CA LEU A 453 13.55 -23.21 17.20
C LEU A 453 12.54 -23.39 18.34
N ILE A 454 11.99 -22.29 18.84
CA ILE A 454 10.82 -22.32 19.73
C ILE A 454 9.58 -22.02 18.90
N GLN A 455 8.67 -22.99 18.80
CA GLN A 455 7.47 -22.90 17.99
C GLN A 455 6.21 -22.97 18.88
N CYS A 456 5.34 -21.97 18.75
CA CYS A 456 4.07 -21.89 19.47
C CYS A 456 2.89 -21.86 18.47
N PRO A 457 1.98 -22.85 18.51
CA PRO A 457 0.79 -22.82 17.66
C PRO A 457 -0.18 -21.74 18.14
N LEU A 458 -0.52 -20.80 17.26
CA LEU A 458 -1.44 -19.71 17.54
C LEU A 458 -2.87 -20.16 17.18
N HIS A 459 -3.53 -20.82 18.13
CA HIS A 459 -4.94 -21.19 17.99
C HIS A 459 -5.83 -19.95 18.07
N SER A 460 -6.92 -19.95 17.29
CA SER A 460 -8.03 -18.99 17.28
C SER A 460 -8.08 -18.07 18.51
N PHE A 461 -7.44 -16.91 18.42
CA PHE A 461 -7.40 -15.89 19.46
C PHE A 461 -7.84 -14.55 18.88
N ALA A 462 -8.54 -13.78 19.71
CA ALA A 462 -8.86 -12.38 19.47
C ALA A 462 -8.09 -11.53 20.48
N GLY A 463 -7.48 -10.43 20.04
CA GLY A 463 -6.64 -9.58 20.90
C GLY A 463 -5.17 -9.96 20.83
N SER A 464 -4.56 -10.35 21.95
CA SER A 464 -3.11 -10.58 22.05
C SER A 464 -2.75 -11.90 22.75
N ALA A 465 -1.71 -12.56 22.28
CA ALA A 465 -1.07 -13.71 22.93
C ALA A 465 0.39 -13.37 23.26
N THR A 466 0.88 -13.81 24.43
CA THR A 466 2.24 -13.47 24.89
C THR A 466 3.05 -14.72 25.23
N LEU A 467 4.22 -14.87 24.64
CA LEU A 467 5.23 -15.87 25.00
C LEU A 467 6.32 -15.21 25.85
N LYS A 468 6.59 -15.75 27.03
CA LYS A 468 7.72 -15.37 27.87
C LYS A 468 8.75 -16.48 27.88
N VAL A 469 10.00 -16.15 27.58
CA VAL A 469 11.14 -17.07 27.65
C VAL A 469 12.14 -16.51 28.65
N GLN A 470 12.43 -17.28 29.69
CA GLN A 470 13.45 -16.97 30.68
C GLN A 470 14.75 -17.66 30.29
N ALA A 471 15.85 -16.93 30.40
CA ALA A 471 17.17 -17.41 30.05
C ALA A 471 18.26 -16.73 30.87
N ARG A 472 19.49 -17.22 30.74
CA ARG A 472 20.68 -16.63 31.35
C ARG A 472 21.80 -16.49 30.34
N LEU A 473 22.55 -15.41 30.46
CA LEU A 473 23.77 -15.17 29.69
C LEU A 473 24.87 -16.08 30.22
N TRP A 474 25.56 -16.80 29.33
CA TRP A 474 26.64 -17.71 29.73
C TRP A 474 27.98 -16.98 29.88
N ASN A 475 28.25 -16.42 31.06
CA ASN A 475 29.37 -15.50 31.26
C ASN A 475 30.73 -16.08 30.85
N SER A 476 30.99 -17.37 31.11
CA SER A 476 32.27 -18.02 30.75
C SER A 476 32.60 -17.92 29.26
N THR A 477 31.60 -18.06 28.38
CA THR A 477 31.81 -17.99 26.92
C THR A 477 32.21 -16.59 26.50
N PHE A 478 31.54 -15.57 27.06
CA PHE A 478 31.82 -14.17 26.75
C PHE A 478 33.19 -13.71 27.26
N LEU A 479 33.61 -14.22 28.42
CA LEU A 479 34.94 -13.96 28.98
C LEU A 479 36.06 -14.60 28.13
N GLU A 480 35.84 -15.79 27.57
CA GLU A 480 36.86 -16.50 26.79
C GLU A 480 36.93 -16.04 25.33
N GLU A 481 35.78 -15.92 24.65
CA GLU A 481 35.72 -15.67 23.20
C GLU A 481 35.72 -14.18 22.86
N PHE A 482 35.18 -13.33 23.73
CA PHE A 482 34.99 -11.90 23.45
C PHE A 482 35.66 -10.92 24.44
N PRO A 483 36.84 -11.21 25.02
CA PRO A 483 37.46 -10.33 26.03
C PRO A 483 37.89 -8.96 25.50
N SER A 484 38.10 -8.84 24.19
CA SER A 484 38.56 -7.59 23.54
C SER A 484 37.45 -6.81 22.82
N VAL A 485 36.19 -7.24 22.96
CA VAL A 485 35.03 -6.63 22.31
C VAL A 485 34.33 -5.71 23.30
N SER A 486 34.12 -4.45 22.91
CA SER A 486 33.58 -3.41 23.78
C SER A 486 32.06 -3.29 23.74
N ASP A 487 31.43 -3.80 22.68
CA ASP A 487 29.97 -3.76 22.48
C ASP A 487 29.55 -5.02 21.72
N LEU A 488 28.81 -5.89 22.37
CA LEU A 488 28.28 -7.13 21.78
C LEU A 488 26.77 -6.98 21.62
N GLU A 489 26.27 -7.24 20.43
CA GLU A 489 24.83 -7.25 20.15
C GLU A 489 24.40 -8.66 19.79
N LEU A 490 23.49 -9.25 20.56
CA LEU A 490 22.92 -10.55 20.30
C LEU A 490 21.49 -10.39 19.79
N LEU A 491 21.20 -10.86 18.58
CA LEU A 491 19.89 -10.72 17.93
C LEU A 491 19.05 -11.98 18.09
N VAL A 492 17.85 -11.82 18.64
CA VAL A 492 16.81 -12.86 18.67
C VAL A 492 15.73 -12.51 17.66
N ARG A 493 15.42 -13.43 16.74
CA ARG A 493 14.43 -13.19 15.67
C ARG A 493 13.15 -13.96 15.95
N ALA A 494 12.02 -13.28 15.89
CA ALA A 494 10.70 -13.90 15.96
C ALA A 494 9.96 -13.67 14.64
N ASN A 495 9.29 -14.69 14.12
CA ASN A 495 8.40 -14.56 12.98
C ASN A 495 7.09 -15.34 13.13
N ILE A 496 6.08 -14.97 12.36
CA ILE A 496 4.80 -15.67 12.27
C ILE A 496 4.74 -16.36 10.92
N THR A 497 4.51 -17.68 10.94
CA THR A 497 4.24 -18.46 9.73
C THR A 497 2.82 -18.97 9.75
N VAL A 498 2.18 -19.00 8.58
CA VAL A 498 0.81 -19.50 8.43
C VAL A 498 0.84 -20.68 7.48
N LYS A 499 0.46 -21.85 7.99
CA LYS A 499 0.22 -23.03 7.15
C LYS A 499 -1.24 -23.01 6.73
N SER A 500 -1.47 -22.68 5.46
CA SER A 500 -2.80 -22.63 4.86
C SER A 500 -2.82 -23.32 3.50
N THR A 501 -4.01 -23.76 3.09
CA THR A 501 -4.29 -24.18 1.72
C THR A 501 -4.31 -23.00 0.74
N ILE A 502 -4.45 -21.77 1.26
CA ILE A 502 -4.52 -20.53 0.48
C ILE A 502 -3.10 -20.03 0.20
N LYS A 503 -2.72 -20.02 -1.08
CA LYS A 503 -1.35 -19.67 -1.51
C LYS A 503 -1.06 -18.17 -1.55
N HIS A 504 -2.10 -17.34 -1.58
CA HIS A 504 -1.98 -15.88 -1.76
C HIS A 504 -2.20 -15.09 -0.45
N LEU A 505 -1.86 -15.69 0.69
CA LEU A 505 -1.83 -15.01 1.98
C LEU A 505 -0.49 -14.29 2.15
N MET A 506 -0.55 -13.01 2.53
CA MET A 506 0.64 -12.25 2.93
C MET A 506 0.51 -11.79 4.37
N LEU A 507 1.66 -11.73 5.05
CA LEU A 507 1.78 -11.13 6.37
C LEU A 507 2.75 -9.96 6.26
N ARG A 508 2.33 -8.79 6.77
CA ARG A 508 3.10 -7.55 6.63
C ARG A 508 4.06 -7.32 7.80
N ASP A 509 3.56 -7.52 9.03
CA ASP A 509 4.28 -7.23 10.28
C ASP A 509 4.59 -8.51 11.08
N ALA A 510 4.83 -9.60 10.36
CA ALA A 510 5.01 -10.93 10.94
C ALA A 510 6.45 -11.24 11.36
N ALA A 511 7.37 -10.28 11.38
CA ALA A 511 8.74 -10.51 11.84
C ALA A 511 9.21 -9.37 12.77
N SER A 512 9.93 -9.73 13.83
CA SER A 512 10.52 -8.81 14.79
C SER A 512 11.92 -9.26 15.15
N GLU A 513 12.85 -8.32 15.22
CA GLU A 513 14.23 -8.52 15.66
C GLU A 513 14.40 -7.85 17.02
N ILE A 514 14.86 -8.60 18.02
CA ILE A 514 15.01 -8.13 19.40
C ILE A 514 16.51 -8.15 19.72
N PRO A 515 17.18 -6.98 19.74
CA PRO A 515 18.59 -6.90 20.12
C PRO A 515 18.77 -6.90 21.63
N LEU A 516 19.76 -7.65 22.10
CA LEU A 516 20.26 -7.64 23.47
C LEU A 516 21.71 -7.16 23.46
N ARG A 517 21.96 -6.06 24.16
CA ARG A 517 23.31 -5.48 24.25
C ARG A 517 24.06 -6.04 25.44
N ILE A 518 25.28 -6.46 25.22
CA ILE A 518 26.10 -7.18 26.18
C ILE A 518 27.44 -6.45 26.31
N TYR A 519 27.82 -6.13 27.54
CA TYR A 519 29.02 -5.35 27.83
C TYR A 519 29.93 -6.09 28.82
N PRO A 520 31.26 -5.99 28.68
CA PRO A 520 32.16 -6.42 29.74
C PRO A 520 31.98 -5.52 30.96
N GLU A 521 31.82 -6.11 32.13
CA GLU A 521 31.86 -5.35 33.38
C GLU A 521 33.31 -4.94 33.66
N HIS A 522 33.61 -3.64 33.53
CA HIS A 522 34.93 -3.13 33.86
C HIS A 522 35.03 -3.03 35.38
N GLY A 523 35.84 -3.90 35.98
CA GLY A 523 36.19 -3.78 37.39
C GLY A 523 36.84 -2.43 37.66
N ILE A 524 36.65 -1.90 38.87
CA ILE A 524 37.22 -0.63 39.38
C ILE A 524 38.78 -0.66 39.38
N SER A 525 39.38 -1.76 38.93
CA SER A 525 40.82 -2.04 38.91
C SER A 525 41.55 -1.47 37.69
N ASP A 526 40.87 -0.95 36.67
CA ASP A 526 41.52 -0.12 35.63
C ASP A 526 41.76 1.30 36.17
N GLN A 527 42.47 1.39 37.29
CA GLN A 527 43.20 2.60 37.62
C GLN A 527 44.26 2.75 36.54
N TYR A 528 43.95 3.54 35.51
CA TYR A 528 44.94 4.16 34.64
C TYR A 528 45.94 4.90 35.53
N GLY A 529 47.00 4.20 35.92
CA GLY A 529 48.14 4.80 36.59
C GLY A 529 48.68 5.87 35.66
N ILE A 530 48.59 7.13 36.08
CA ILE A 530 49.06 8.26 35.28
C ILE A 530 50.51 7.96 34.86
N PRO A 531 50.79 7.86 33.55
CA PRO A 531 52.13 7.51 33.10
C PRO A 531 53.18 8.46 33.68
N TRP A 532 54.29 7.92 34.17
CA TRP A 532 55.33 8.70 34.85
C TRP A 532 55.86 9.89 34.03
N TRP A 533 55.88 9.79 32.69
CA TRP A 533 56.28 10.90 31.83
C TRP A 533 55.40 12.16 32.00
N ILE A 534 54.12 12.01 32.34
CA ILE A 534 53.23 13.15 32.62
C ILE A 534 53.64 13.84 33.93
N ILE A 535 54.02 13.05 34.95
CA ILE A 535 54.55 13.57 36.21
C ILE A 535 55.89 14.29 35.96
N LEU A 536 56.76 13.73 35.12
CA LEU A 536 58.03 14.34 34.73
C LEU A 536 57.82 15.70 34.04
N ILE A 537 56.90 15.78 33.07
CA ILE A 537 56.58 17.02 32.36
C ILE A 537 55.98 18.05 33.32
N ALA A 538 55.10 17.64 34.24
CA ALA A 538 54.53 18.53 35.24
C ALA A 538 55.59 19.11 36.18
N VAL A 539 56.56 18.30 36.61
CA VAL A 539 57.69 18.75 37.43
C VAL A 539 58.59 19.72 36.64
N LEU A 540 58.92 19.41 35.39
CA LEU A 540 59.73 20.29 34.54
C LEU A 540 59.03 21.63 34.27
N ALA A 541 57.73 21.61 34.00
CA ALA A 541 56.93 22.82 33.83
C ALA A 541 56.86 23.64 35.13
N GLY A 542 56.69 22.97 36.28
CA GLY A 542 56.71 23.62 37.59
C GLY A 542 58.04 24.30 37.89
N ILE A 543 59.16 23.63 37.60
CA ILE A 543 60.52 24.21 37.74
C ILE A 543 60.70 25.40 36.79
N LEU A 544 60.22 25.31 35.55
CA LEU A 544 60.32 26.38 34.57
C LEU A 544 59.53 27.62 35.02
N VAL A 545 58.31 27.43 35.52
CA VAL A 545 57.50 28.52 36.09
C VAL A 545 58.18 29.12 37.33
N LEU A 546 58.71 28.28 38.23
CA LEU A 546 59.43 28.74 39.43
C LEU A 546 60.65 29.59 39.03
N ALA A 547 61.45 29.15 38.06
CA ALA A 547 62.60 29.89 37.56
C ALA A 547 62.19 31.24 36.94
N LEU A 548 61.08 31.27 36.19
CA LEU A 548 60.53 32.48 35.62
C LEU A 548 60.05 33.45 36.71
N LEU A 549 59.42 32.93 37.76
CA LEU A 549 58.95 33.70 38.92
C LEU A 549 60.13 34.29 39.72
N VAL A 550 61.19 33.51 39.95
CA VAL A 550 62.44 34.01 40.56
C VAL A 550 63.08 35.09 39.69
N CYS A 551 63.10 34.92 38.36
CA CYS A 551 63.62 35.91 37.42
C CYS A 551 62.81 37.22 37.45
N LEU A 552 61.48 37.12 37.50
CA LEU A 552 60.57 38.26 37.68
C LEU A 552 60.80 38.96 39.02
N LEU A 553 60.87 38.21 40.13
CA LEU A 553 61.16 38.77 41.45
C LEU A 553 62.54 39.43 41.54
N TRP A 554 63.54 38.87 40.84
CA TRP A 554 64.86 39.47 40.73
C TRP A 554 64.83 40.78 39.93
N LYS A 555 64.16 40.80 38.78
CA LYS A 555 64.01 42.02 37.96
C LYS A 555 63.13 43.08 38.62
N CYS A 556 62.16 42.69 39.43
CA CYS A 556 61.34 43.58 40.24
C CYS A 556 62.03 44.05 41.54
N GLY A 557 63.32 43.77 41.74
CA GLY A 557 64.12 44.34 42.83
C GLY A 557 63.88 43.71 44.21
N PHE A 558 63.12 42.61 44.32
CA PHE A 558 62.79 41.98 45.61
C PHE A 558 64.03 41.43 46.36
N PHE A 559 65.11 41.10 45.63
CA PHE A 559 66.37 40.61 46.22
C PHE A 559 67.42 41.70 46.47
N GLN A 560 67.08 43.00 46.30
CA GLN A 560 67.95 44.08 46.77
C GLN A 560 67.77 44.28 48.28
N ARG A 561 68.69 43.69 49.06
CA ARG A 561 68.81 43.91 50.50
C ARG A 561 69.20 45.36 50.79
N SER A 562 68.39 46.06 51.58
CA SER A 562 68.82 47.23 52.35
C SER A 562 69.44 46.75 53.66
N GLU A 563 70.70 47.08 53.87
CA GLU A 563 71.49 46.75 55.06
C GLU A 563 71.41 47.89 56.10
N ARG A 564 70.86 47.60 57.30
CA ARG A 564 71.09 48.29 58.60
C ARG A 564 70.34 47.47 59.67
N ARG A 565 71.02 46.62 60.46
CA ARG A 565 71.73 46.83 61.75
C ARG A 565 70.82 47.05 62.98
N PRO A 566 71.23 46.56 64.16
CA PRO A 566 70.46 45.58 64.94
C PRO A 566 69.93 46.15 66.26
N GLN A 567 68.76 45.69 66.71
CA GLN A 567 68.45 45.65 68.14
C GLN A 567 67.33 44.65 68.44
N TYR A 568 67.71 43.62 69.20
CA TYR A 568 67.05 43.00 70.38
C TYR A 568 65.58 43.40 70.60
N GLU A 569 64.62 42.52 70.85
CA GLU A 569 64.62 41.54 71.95
C GLU A 569 63.41 40.59 71.78
N THR A 570 63.61 39.30 72.03
CA THR A 570 62.56 38.28 72.06
C THR A 570 62.00 38.15 73.47
N GLU A 571 60.70 38.39 73.67
CA GLU A 571 60.02 38.05 74.92
C GLU A 571 58.85 37.07 74.68
N TYR A 572 59.02 35.91 75.32
CA TYR A 572 58.04 34.87 75.56
C TYR A 572 57.04 35.31 76.64
N TYR A 573 55.73 35.18 76.39
CA TYR A 573 54.72 34.98 77.44
C TYR A 573 53.67 33.99 76.92
N ARG A 574 53.72 32.71 77.32
CA ARG A 574 53.25 32.08 78.58
C ARG A 574 51.72 31.95 78.61
N ALA A 575 51.29 30.70 78.52
CA ALA A 575 49.91 30.24 78.58
C ALA A 575 49.23 30.58 79.92
N HIS A 576 47.95 30.92 79.86
CA HIS A 576 47.02 30.82 80.99
C HIS A 576 45.87 29.88 80.62
N LEU A 577 45.73 28.86 81.46
CA LEU A 577 44.71 27.83 81.42
C LEU A 577 43.54 28.26 82.34
N GLN A 578 42.33 28.06 81.81
CA GLN A 578 41.13 27.59 82.51
C GLN A 578 40.39 28.55 83.46
N VAL A 579 39.10 28.80 83.21
CA VAL A 579 37.94 28.00 83.70
C VAL A 579 36.65 28.78 83.36
N GLN A 580 35.68 28.14 82.71
CA GLN A 580 34.27 28.58 82.62
C GLN A 580 33.51 28.05 83.84
N PRO A 581 32.71 28.87 84.55
CA PRO A 581 31.73 28.37 85.50
C PRO A 581 30.43 27.96 84.80
N SER A 582 29.87 26.83 85.25
CA SER A 582 28.63 26.26 84.75
C SER A 582 27.40 26.95 85.34
N GLU A 583 26.34 26.94 84.53
CA GLU A 583 24.98 27.33 84.88
C GLU A 583 24.45 26.49 86.04
N ALA A 584 24.21 27.15 87.16
CA ALA A 584 23.17 26.78 88.10
C ALA A 584 22.71 28.06 88.77
N GLU A 585 21.40 28.28 88.75
CA GLU A 585 20.68 29.37 89.42
C GLU A 585 20.78 30.74 88.72
N LYS A 586 19.72 31.50 88.51
CA LYS A 586 18.29 31.43 88.86
C LYS A 586 17.67 32.52 87.99
N GLN A 587 16.80 32.18 87.03
CA GLN A 587 15.37 32.53 87.12
C GLN A 587 15.05 33.65 88.12
N ALA A 588 14.67 34.83 87.62
CA ALA A 588 13.35 35.41 87.86
C ALA A 588 13.27 36.86 87.34
N ALA A 589 12.11 37.14 86.74
CA ALA A 589 11.45 38.42 86.56
C ALA A 589 12.13 39.42 85.59
N ASP A 590 11.54 39.66 84.43
CA ASP A 590 10.33 40.49 84.22
C ASP A 590 10.48 41.92 84.76
N LEU A 591 10.39 42.83 83.80
CA LEU A 591 9.96 44.23 83.88
C LEU A 591 10.84 45.19 84.70
N HIS A 592 11.57 46.02 83.96
CA HIS A 592 11.21 47.44 83.87
C HIS A 592 11.49 48.03 82.49
#